data_AF-A0A353NNS4-F1
#
_entry.id   AF-A0A353NNS4-F1
#
_cell.length_a   1.000
_cell.length_b   1.000
_cell.length_c   1.000
_cell.angle_alpha   90.00
_cell.angle_beta   90.00
_cell.angle_gamma   90.00
#
_symmetry.space_group_name_H-M   'P 1'
#
loop_
_entity.id
_entity.type
_entity.pdbx_description
1 polymer ?
#
loop_
_entity_poly.entity_id
_entity_poly.type
_entity_poly.pdbx_seq_one_letter_code
_entity_poly.pdbx_strand_id
1 'polypeptide(L)' 'MLPVPSKFNLVTGSGEGATPLNAFDAALLDAGIGNLNLVRV' A
#
# COMPACT_ATOMS: atom_id res chain seq x y z
N MET A 1 -17.97 16.10 -14.47
CA MET A 1 -16.62 16.01 -13.88
C MET A 1 -16.49 14.68 -13.17
N LEU A 2 -15.32 14.04 -13.22
CA LEU A 2 -15.07 12.82 -12.44
C LEU A 2 -15.00 13.18 -10.95
N PRO A 3 -15.50 12.31 -10.06
CA PRO A 3 -15.42 12.54 -8.62
C PRO A 3 -13.96 12.57 -8.16
N VAL A 4 -13.61 13.56 -7.35
CA VAL A 4 -12.28 13.69 -6.74
C VAL A 4 -12.31 13.05 -5.34
N PRO A 5 -11.32 12.22 -4.96
CA PRO A 5 -11.24 11.66 -3.62
C PRO A 5 -11.18 12.75 -2.54
N SER A 6 -11.98 12.62 -1.48
CA SER A 6 -12.02 13.54 -0.34
C SER A 6 -11.64 12.90 1.00
N LYS A 7 -11.39 11.59 1.01
CA LYS A 7 -11.00 10.81 2.19
C LYS A 7 -9.57 10.34 2.02
N PHE A 8 -8.75 10.55 3.04
CA PHE A 8 -7.33 10.20 3.04
C PHE A 8 -7.00 9.50 4.36
N ASN A 9 -6.24 8.41 4.27
CA ASN A 9 -5.73 7.67 5.42
C ASN A 9 -4.21 7.64 5.33
N LEU A 10 -3.54 8.00 6.42
CA LEU A 10 -2.09 7.89 6.53
C LEU A 10 -1.76 6.55 7.17
N VAL A 11 -0.99 5.71 6.48
CA VAL A 11 -0.58 4.38 6.95
C VAL A 11 0.92 4.22 6.77
N THR A 12 1.49 3.33 7.58
CA THR A 12 2.88 2.90 7.47
C THR A 12 2.93 1.40 7.75
N GLY A 13 3.93 0.74 7.20
CA GLY A 13 4.15 -0.68 7.42
C GLY A 13 5.60 -1.04 7.10
N SER A 14 6.02 -2.17 7.65
CA SER A 14 7.34 -2.73 7.44
C SER A 14 7.23 -4.22 7.08
N GLY A 15 8.21 -4.74 6.34
CA GLY A 15 8.15 -6.11 5.87
C GLY A 15 9.52 -6.62 5.44
N GLU A 16 9.78 -7.87 5.76
CA GLU A 16 10.91 -8.64 5.23
C GLU A 16 10.42 -9.58 4.13
N GLY A 17 11.33 -10.01 3.26
CA GLY A 17 10.99 -10.94 2.19
C GLY A 17 12.22 -11.44 1.46
N ALA A 18 12.08 -12.60 0.82
CA ALA A 18 13.16 -13.24 0.07
C ALA A 18 13.63 -12.42 -1.16
N THR A 19 12.77 -11.51 -1.64
CA THR A 19 13.08 -10.56 -2.69
C THR A 19 12.64 -9.16 -2.28
N PRO A 20 13.17 -8.09 -2.90
CA PRO A 20 12.69 -6.73 -2.65
C PRO A 20 11.19 -6.57 -2.88
N LEU A 21 10.62 -7.27 -3.87
CA LEU A 21 9.18 -7.21 -4.15
C LEU A 21 8.36 -7.89 -3.05
N ASN A 22 8.81 -9.04 -2.54
CA ASN A 22 8.12 -9.70 -1.42
C ASN A 22 8.21 -8.89 -0.13
N ALA A 23 9.35 -8.26 0.15
CA ALA A 23 9.52 -7.40 1.31
C ALA A 23 8.59 -6.17 1.23
N PHE A 24 8.49 -5.56 0.05
CA PHE A 24 7.56 -4.47 -0.19
C PHE A 24 6.10 -4.91 -0.05
N ASP A 25 5.71 -6.06 -0.64
CA ASP A 25 4.36 -6.62 -0.51
C ASP A 25 3.98 -6.90 0.95
N ALA A 26 4.89 -7.50 1.73
CA ALA A 26 4.71 -7.70 3.17
C ALA A 26 4.52 -6.37 3.93
N ALA A 27 5.26 -5.32 3.57
CA ALA A 27 5.09 -3.99 4.16
C ALA A 27 3.73 -3.37 3.80
N LEU A 28 3.18 -3.63 2.61
CA LEU A 28 1.84 -3.20 2.24
C LEU A 28 0.75 -3.95 3.02
N LEU A 29 0.95 -5.25 3.27
CA LEU A 29 0.06 -6.06 4.11
C LEU A 29 0.06 -5.57 5.56
N ASP A 30 1.23 -5.29 6.14
CA ASP A 30 1.39 -4.70 7.48
C ASP A 30 0.71 -3.34 7.58
N ALA A 31 0.83 -2.50 6.54
CA ALA A 31 0.13 -1.22 6.42
C ALA A 31 -1.39 -1.34 6.19
N GLY A 32 -1.94 -2.56 6.07
CA GLY A 32 -3.36 -2.82 5.86
C GLY A 32 -3.87 -2.55 4.43
N ILE A 33 -2.98 -2.37 3.46
CA ILE A 33 -3.31 -2.00 2.06
C ILE A 33 -2.81 -3.02 1.02
N GLY A 34 -2.23 -4.15 1.44
CA GLY A 34 -1.58 -5.11 0.52
C GLY A 34 -2.51 -5.88 -0.42
N ASN A 35 -3.82 -5.96 -0.12
CA ASN A 35 -4.79 -6.65 -0.98
C ASN A 35 -5.57 -5.70 -1.91
N LEU A 36 -4.98 -4.55 -2.25
CA LEU A 36 -5.54 -3.55 -3.16
C LEU A 36 -4.57 -3.26 -4.30
N ASN A 37 -5.08 -2.72 -5.41
CA ASN A 37 -4.21 -2.18 -6.46
C ASN A 37 -3.82 -0.74 -6.13
N LEU A 38 -2.52 -0.49 -5.96
CA LEU A 38 -1.99 0.85 -5.68
C LEU A 38 -1.72 1.60 -6.99
N VAL A 39 -2.39 2.73 -7.17
CA VAL A 39 -2.08 3.69 -8.24
C VAL A 39 -1.22 4.80 -7.63
N ARG A 40 0.06 4.84 -8.00
CA ARG A 40 0.96 5.91 -7.58
C ARG A 40 0.53 7.22 -8.23
N VAL A 41 0.35 8.26 -7.42
CA VAL A 41 -0.02 9.63 -7.83
C VAL A 41 1.17 10.57 -7.81
#